data_AF-A0A072PE15-F1
#
_entry.id   AF-A0A072PE15-F1
#
_cell.length_a   1.000
_cell.length_b   1.000
_cell.length_c   1.000
_cell.angle_alpha   90.00
_cell.angle_beta   90.00
_cell.angle_gamma   90.00
#
_symmetry.space_group_name_H-M   'P 1'
#
loop_
_entity.id
_entity.type
_entity.pdbx_description
1 polymer ?
#
loop_
_entity_poly.entity_id
_entity_poly.type
_entity_poly.pdbx_seq_one_letter_code
_entity_poly.pdbx_strand_id
1 'polypeptide(L)'
;MPAMHHTISLLCSLLAASVHAQGSSCTIVDSVQHTFYGFPDNDPPGPATAYDCGRNFTAGGTGTFSDPLTMASAEGQFEQCEVVYVPHLRKYVVYEDFCQQCTDDWELGIHHIDIWTGSPDLSGGDSQINCENNLTPDDSLSIVRNPAADLEVDATVLYDPVTDVCETSHIDPTFNIGDFC
;
A
#
# COMPACT_ATOMS: atom_id res chain seq x y z
N MET A 1 -71.95 18.30 -31.59
CA MET A 1 -71.27 16.99 -31.48
C MET A 1 -70.36 16.90 -32.69
N PRO A 2 -69.02 16.78 -32.60
CA PRO A 2 -68.21 16.16 -31.54
C PRO A 2 -67.18 17.10 -30.88
N ALA A 3 -66.66 16.69 -29.72
CA ALA A 3 -65.60 17.37 -28.98
C ALA A 3 -64.22 16.84 -29.40
N MET A 4 -63.34 17.73 -29.86
CA MET A 4 -61.93 17.43 -30.09
C MET A 4 -61.21 17.26 -28.76
N HIS A 5 -60.67 16.07 -28.51
CA HIS A 5 -59.77 15.82 -27.39
C HIS A 5 -58.34 16.13 -27.84
N HIS A 6 -57.72 17.15 -27.24
CA HIS A 6 -56.29 17.42 -27.38
C HIS A 6 -55.52 16.64 -26.32
N THR A 7 -54.81 15.61 -26.73
CA THR A 7 -53.80 14.94 -25.92
C THR A 7 -52.53 15.79 -25.90
N ILE A 8 -52.26 16.43 -24.75
CA ILE A 8 -50.99 17.09 -24.48
C ILE A 8 -49.98 16.00 -24.12
N SER A 9 -49.01 15.76 -25.01
CA SER A 9 -47.89 14.86 -24.77
C SER A 9 -46.81 15.60 -23.97
N LEU A 10 -46.67 15.25 -22.69
CA LEU A 10 -45.63 15.78 -21.82
C LEU A 10 -44.31 15.06 -22.13
N LEU A 11 -43.40 15.68 -22.89
CA LEU A 11 -42.02 15.20 -23.00
C LEU A 11 -41.27 15.55 -21.72
N CYS A 12 -40.99 14.52 -20.92
CA CYS A 12 -40.11 14.62 -19.77
C CYS A 12 -38.66 14.46 -20.26
N SER A 13 -37.93 15.57 -20.39
CA SER A 13 -36.51 15.56 -20.74
C SER A 13 -35.70 15.11 -19.53
N LEU A 14 -35.19 13.87 -19.56
CA LEU A 14 -34.21 13.36 -18.61
C LEU A 14 -32.85 14.01 -18.90
N LEU A 15 -32.45 14.98 -18.10
CA LEU A 15 -31.06 15.46 -18.03
C LEU A 15 -30.24 14.40 -17.30
N ALA A 16 -29.45 13.62 -18.05
CA ALA A 16 -28.42 12.77 -17.46
C ALA A 16 -27.28 13.68 -16.96
N ALA A 17 -27.17 13.83 -15.63
CA ALA A 17 -26.01 14.45 -15.02
C ALA A 17 -24.86 13.44 -15.05
N SER A 18 -23.85 13.68 -15.89
CA SER A 18 -22.61 12.92 -15.90
C SER A 18 -21.82 13.22 -14.62
N VAL A 19 -21.96 12.38 -13.61
CA VAL A 19 -21.03 12.32 -12.47
C VAL A 19 -19.69 11.85 -13.02
N HIS A 20 -18.82 12.79 -13.35
CA HIS A 20 -17.41 12.49 -13.53
C HIS A 20 -16.83 12.27 -12.14
N ALA A 21 -16.58 11.00 -11.80
CA ALA A 21 -15.69 10.69 -10.69
C ALA A 21 -14.34 11.33 -11.00
N GLN A 22 -14.03 12.42 -10.31
CA GLN A 22 -12.70 13.00 -10.31
C GLN A 22 -11.82 11.98 -9.58
N GLY A 23 -11.22 11.04 -10.31
CA GLY A 23 -10.13 10.26 -9.76
C GLY A 23 -9.01 11.23 -9.41
N SER A 24 -8.61 11.27 -8.14
CA SER A 24 -7.39 11.98 -7.75
C SER A 24 -6.26 11.51 -8.66
N SER A 25 -5.55 12.44 -9.31
CA SER A 25 -4.35 12.07 -10.05
C SER A 25 -3.34 11.56 -9.02
N CYS A 26 -2.83 10.36 -9.26
CA CYS A 26 -1.71 9.81 -8.51
C CYS A 26 -0.51 10.76 -8.53
N THR A 27 0.38 10.60 -7.55
CA THR A 27 1.64 11.33 -7.44
C THR A 27 2.78 10.33 -7.31
N ILE A 28 3.80 10.49 -8.15
CA ILE A 28 5.05 9.74 -8.02
C ILE A 28 5.92 10.43 -6.96
N VAL A 29 6.42 9.65 -6.01
CA VAL A 29 7.45 10.07 -5.05
C VAL A 29 8.70 9.28 -5.36
N ASP A 30 9.72 9.96 -5.86
CA ASP A 30 11.02 9.37 -6.18
C ASP A 30 11.94 9.27 -4.95
N SER A 31 12.97 8.44 -5.06
CA SER A 31 14.06 8.33 -4.08
C SER A 31 13.59 8.04 -2.65
N VAL A 32 12.73 7.02 -2.50
CA VAL A 32 12.32 6.48 -1.21
C VAL A 32 13.25 5.31 -0.86
N GLN A 33 13.84 5.33 0.33
CA GLN A 33 14.52 4.18 0.89
C GLN A 33 13.49 3.13 1.31
N HIS A 34 13.75 1.88 0.97
CA HIS A 34 12.90 0.76 1.33
C HIS A 34 13.70 -0.19 2.22
N THR A 35 13.17 -0.51 3.38
CA THR A 35 13.58 -1.66 4.17
C THR A 35 12.37 -2.55 4.40
N PHE A 36 12.63 -3.65 5.10
CA PHE A 36 11.64 -4.63 5.46
C PHE A 36 11.81 -4.98 6.94
N TYR A 37 10.68 -5.28 7.58
CA TYR A 37 10.63 -5.72 8.98
C TYR A 37 9.59 -6.82 9.14
N GLY A 38 9.51 -7.37 10.33
CA GLY A 38 8.64 -8.49 10.62
C GLY A 38 8.35 -8.68 12.10
N PHE A 39 7.72 -9.81 12.40
CA PHE A 39 7.41 -10.19 13.77
C PHE A 39 8.64 -10.17 14.70
N PRO A 40 9.81 -10.75 14.33
CA PRO A 40 10.91 -10.91 15.27
C PRO A 40 11.58 -9.59 15.69
N ASP A 41 11.60 -8.59 14.81
CA ASP A 41 12.33 -7.34 14.99
C ASP A 41 11.42 -6.11 15.15
N ASN A 42 10.10 -6.26 15.01
CA ASN A 42 9.16 -5.27 15.52
C ASN A 42 9.39 -5.04 17.03
N ASP A 43 9.13 -3.83 17.54
CA ASP A 43 9.42 -3.45 18.93
C ASP A 43 8.15 -3.04 19.71
N PRO A 44 7.66 -3.87 20.64
CA PRO A 44 8.15 -5.21 21.00
C PRO A 44 7.82 -6.27 19.93
N PRO A 45 8.53 -7.43 19.91
CA PRO A 45 8.27 -8.47 18.93
C PRO A 45 6.82 -8.94 18.91
N GLY A 46 6.21 -8.93 17.73
CA GLY A 46 4.78 -9.12 17.58
C GLY A 46 4.23 -8.41 16.35
N PRO A 47 2.92 -8.53 16.12
CA PRO A 47 2.25 -7.87 15.00
C PRO A 47 1.68 -6.51 15.39
N ALA A 48 1.98 -5.98 16.58
CA ALA A 48 1.35 -4.75 17.03
C ALA A 48 1.77 -3.57 16.14
N THR A 49 0.82 -2.72 15.77
CA THR A 49 1.08 -1.49 15.02
C THR A 49 0.77 -0.24 15.83
N ALA A 50 1.39 0.89 15.47
CA ALA A 50 1.16 2.18 16.13
C ALA A 50 -0.28 2.72 15.94
N TYR A 51 -0.90 2.44 14.80
CA TYR A 51 -2.19 3.02 14.40
C TYR A 51 -3.22 1.94 14.06
N ASP A 52 -4.48 2.17 14.44
CA ASP A 52 -5.60 1.32 14.03
C ASP A 52 -6.27 1.85 12.77
N CYS A 53 -5.93 1.23 11.64
CA CYS A 53 -6.53 1.50 10.34
C CYS A 53 -7.71 0.57 10.03
N GLY A 54 -8.45 0.17 11.06
CA GLY A 54 -9.55 -0.80 10.97
C GLY A 54 -9.07 -2.25 11.05
N ARG A 55 -7.86 -2.47 11.56
CA ARG A 55 -7.17 -3.77 11.65
C ARG A 55 -6.83 -4.16 13.08
N ASN A 56 -7.38 -3.47 14.07
CA ASN A 56 -7.21 -3.78 15.50
C ASN A 56 -5.73 -3.82 15.89
N PHE A 57 -4.96 -2.81 15.45
CA PHE A 57 -3.53 -2.65 15.73
C PHE A 57 -2.69 -3.88 15.38
N THR A 58 -2.98 -4.52 14.24
CA THR A 58 -2.34 -5.78 13.83
C THR A 58 -1.79 -5.66 12.41
N ALA A 59 -0.48 -5.83 12.27
CA ALA A 59 0.25 -5.83 11.02
C ALA A 59 -0.13 -7.02 10.14
N GLY A 60 0.01 -6.88 8.83
CA GLY A 60 -0.24 -7.95 7.88
C GLY A 60 -0.80 -7.42 6.56
N GLY A 61 -1.69 -8.19 5.97
CA GLY A 61 -2.31 -7.91 4.67
C GLY A 61 -1.64 -8.65 3.51
N THR A 62 -2.36 -8.74 2.40
CA THR A 62 -1.94 -9.45 1.19
C THR A 62 -1.25 -8.57 0.15
N GLY A 63 -1.34 -7.24 0.32
CA GLY A 63 -0.82 -6.25 -0.62
C GLY A 63 -1.81 -5.85 -1.71
N THR A 64 -3.10 -6.22 -1.58
CA THR A 64 -4.16 -5.72 -2.47
C THR A 64 -4.66 -4.34 -2.00
N PHE A 65 -5.35 -3.57 -2.84
CA PHE A 65 -5.86 -2.25 -2.41
C PHE A 65 -6.83 -2.34 -1.22
N SER A 66 -7.66 -3.38 -1.16
CA SER A 66 -8.61 -3.61 -0.06
C SER A 66 -8.00 -4.25 1.18
N ASP A 67 -6.82 -4.83 1.04
CA ASP A 67 -6.07 -5.49 2.11
C ASP A 67 -4.57 -5.21 1.91
N PRO A 68 -4.16 -3.93 2.08
CA PRO A 68 -2.80 -3.50 1.82
C PRO A 68 -1.85 -4.08 2.87
N LEU A 69 -0.60 -4.27 2.48
CA LEU A 69 0.44 -4.73 3.39
C LEU A 69 0.80 -3.61 4.38
N THR A 70 1.06 -3.95 5.64
CA THR A 70 1.48 -2.97 6.63
C THR A 70 2.82 -2.34 6.25
N MET A 71 2.91 -1.03 6.46
CA MET A 71 4.12 -0.24 6.33
C MET A 71 4.30 0.66 7.56
N ALA A 72 5.54 0.75 8.02
CA ALA A 72 6.01 1.74 8.96
C ALA A 72 6.75 2.88 8.24
N SER A 73 6.69 4.07 8.81
CA SER A 73 7.42 5.25 8.32
C SER A 73 7.50 6.32 9.44
N ALA A 74 7.91 7.54 9.08
CA ALA A 74 7.98 8.68 9.97
C ALA A 74 6.63 9.42 10.09
N GLU A 75 6.34 9.94 11.29
CA GLU A 75 5.20 10.83 11.49
C GLU A 75 5.33 12.09 10.62
N GLY A 76 4.27 12.39 9.86
CA GLY A 76 4.24 13.54 8.94
C GLY A 76 4.80 13.28 7.54
N GLN A 77 5.44 12.13 7.28
CA GLN A 77 5.82 11.73 5.91
C GLN A 77 4.59 11.28 5.10
N PHE A 78 3.69 10.54 5.75
CA PHE A 78 2.42 10.06 5.21
C PHE A 78 1.26 10.42 6.15
N GLU A 79 0.05 10.52 5.59
CA GLU A 79 -1.16 10.63 6.42
C GLU A 79 -1.45 9.28 7.08
N GLN A 80 -1.91 9.28 8.33
CA GLN A 80 -2.27 8.04 9.02
C GLN A 80 -3.30 7.25 8.20
N CYS A 81 -3.05 5.95 8.02
CA CYS A 81 -3.85 5.03 7.19
C CYS A 81 -3.82 5.32 5.69
N GLU A 82 -2.86 6.11 5.21
CA GLU A 82 -2.67 6.34 3.78
C GLU A 82 -2.22 5.06 3.08
N VAL A 83 -2.90 4.75 1.97
CA VAL A 83 -2.53 3.65 1.06
C VAL A 83 -1.70 4.19 -0.09
N VAL A 84 -0.53 3.60 -0.29
CA VAL A 84 0.38 3.88 -1.40
C VAL A 84 0.68 2.59 -2.14
N TYR A 85 1.18 2.70 -3.36
CA TYR A 85 1.56 1.53 -4.18
C TYR A 85 3.07 1.48 -4.37
N VAL A 86 3.64 0.29 -4.20
CA VAL A 86 5.08 -0.01 -4.30
C VAL A 86 5.30 -0.85 -5.56
N PRO A 87 5.71 -0.24 -6.69
CA PRO A 87 5.69 -0.90 -7.99
C PRO A 87 6.59 -2.13 -8.11
N HIS A 88 7.80 -2.08 -7.54
CA HIS A 88 8.74 -3.21 -7.62
C HIS A 88 8.26 -4.46 -6.87
N LEU A 89 7.31 -4.30 -5.95
CA LEU A 89 6.64 -5.41 -5.26
C LEU A 89 5.30 -5.77 -5.89
N ARG A 90 4.73 -4.88 -6.72
CA ARG A 90 3.34 -4.89 -7.17
C ARG A 90 2.37 -5.06 -6.00
N LYS A 91 2.55 -4.24 -4.96
CA LYS A 91 1.74 -4.28 -3.75
C LYS A 91 1.30 -2.88 -3.34
N TYR A 92 0.09 -2.81 -2.79
CA TYR A 92 -0.35 -1.70 -1.98
C TYR A 92 0.14 -1.87 -0.56
N VAL A 93 0.59 -0.78 0.05
CA VAL A 93 0.98 -0.73 1.45
C VAL A 93 0.23 0.39 2.17
N VAL A 94 0.00 0.25 3.47
CA VAL A 94 -0.71 1.24 4.29
C VAL A 94 0.17 1.72 5.43
N TYR A 95 0.26 3.03 5.60
CA TYR A 95 0.95 3.64 6.74
C TYR A 95 0.12 3.49 8.00
N GLU A 96 0.42 2.47 8.79
CA GLU A 96 -0.27 2.21 10.06
C GLU A 96 0.68 1.91 11.21
N ASP A 97 1.99 1.99 10.97
CA ASP A 97 2.99 1.69 11.97
C ASP A 97 4.11 2.73 12.00
N PHE A 98 4.89 2.73 13.06
CA PHE A 98 5.94 3.69 13.33
C PHE A 98 7.32 3.04 13.24
N CYS A 99 8.29 3.76 12.68
CA CYS A 99 9.67 3.33 12.59
C CYS A 99 10.61 4.47 13.05
N GLN A 100 11.43 4.20 14.07
CA GLN A 100 12.35 5.20 14.64
C GLN A 100 13.43 5.60 13.63
N GLN A 101 14.05 4.65 12.94
CA GLN A 101 15.07 4.94 11.93
C GLN A 101 14.48 5.79 10.79
N CYS A 102 13.26 5.49 10.36
CA CYS A 102 12.54 6.26 9.35
C CYS A 102 12.31 7.70 9.80
N THR A 103 12.04 7.93 11.10
CA THR A 103 11.89 9.26 11.69
C THR A 103 13.21 10.03 11.67
N ASP A 104 14.30 9.41 12.09
CA ASP A 104 15.63 10.02 12.06
C ASP A 104 16.03 10.38 10.61
N ASP A 105 15.73 9.51 9.64
CA ASP A 105 15.96 9.74 8.21
C ASP A 105 15.09 10.89 7.68
N TRP A 106 13.82 10.96 8.10
CA TRP A 106 12.91 12.02 7.70
C TRP A 106 13.35 13.41 8.20
N GLU A 107 13.89 13.50 9.41
CA GLU A 107 14.49 14.74 9.93
C GLU A 107 15.69 15.22 9.10
N LEU A 108 16.36 14.30 8.40
CA LEU A 108 17.45 14.58 7.46
C LEU A 108 16.96 14.81 6.01
N GLY A 109 15.65 14.75 5.76
CA GLY A 109 15.05 14.90 4.44
C GLY A 109 15.14 13.65 3.56
N ILE A 110 15.39 12.48 4.15
CA ILE A 110 15.40 11.17 3.49
C ILE A 110 14.02 10.56 3.64
N HIS A 111 13.41 10.17 2.53
CA HIS A 111 12.13 9.45 2.54
C HIS A 111 12.42 7.98 2.83
N HIS A 112 11.81 7.39 3.85
CA HIS A 112 12.03 5.99 4.20
C HIS A 112 10.70 5.30 4.52
N ILE A 113 10.50 4.11 3.95
CA ILE A 113 9.43 3.19 4.34
C ILE A 113 9.98 1.82 4.71
N ASP A 114 9.34 1.20 5.69
CA ASP A 114 9.71 -0.12 6.20
C ASP A 114 8.50 -1.06 6.07
N ILE A 115 8.64 -2.16 5.33
CA ILE A 115 7.49 -2.94 4.84
C ILE A 115 7.43 -4.30 5.56
N TRP A 116 6.24 -4.63 6.08
CA TRP A 116 6.01 -5.87 6.81
C TRP A 116 6.13 -7.10 5.90
N THR A 117 6.94 -8.10 6.28
CA THR A 117 7.23 -9.27 5.41
C THR A 117 6.39 -10.52 5.69
N GLY A 118 5.87 -10.65 6.91
CA GLY A 118 5.52 -11.96 7.46
C GLY A 118 4.07 -12.14 7.89
N SER A 119 3.89 -13.07 8.84
CA SER A 119 2.59 -13.43 9.40
C SER A 119 2.33 -12.69 10.72
N PRO A 120 1.08 -12.26 11.00
CA PRO A 120 0.73 -11.72 12.30
C PRO A 120 0.78 -12.75 13.44
N ASP A 121 0.78 -14.05 13.10
CA ASP A 121 0.61 -15.13 14.07
C ASP A 121 1.91 -15.89 14.36
N LEU A 122 2.88 -15.82 13.44
CA LEU A 122 4.08 -16.64 13.47
C LEU A 122 5.33 -15.80 13.20
N SER A 123 6.30 -15.89 14.12
CA SER A 123 7.64 -15.37 13.93
C SER A 123 8.52 -16.38 13.18
N GLY A 124 9.25 -15.92 12.16
CA GLY A 124 10.31 -16.70 11.51
C GLY A 124 11.69 -16.55 12.14
N GLY A 125 11.83 -15.74 13.20
CA GLY A 125 13.11 -15.49 13.87
C GLY A 125 14.19 -14.98 12.90
N ASP A 126 15.42 -15.46 13.07
CA ASP A 126 16.57 -15.02 12.26
C ASP A 126 16.39 -15.28 10.76
N SER A 127 15.62 -16.30 10.37
CA SER A 127 15.35 -16.57 8.94
C SER A 127 14.52 -15.45 8.31
N GLN A 128 13.55 -14.92 9.06
CA GLN A 128 12.76 -13.78 8.62
C GLN A 128 13.62 -12.51 8.52
N ILE A 129 14.49 -12.28 9.51
CA ILE A 129 15.46 -11.17 9.48
C ILE A 129 16.39 -11.27 8.27
N ASN A 130 16.87 -12.47 7.94
CA ASN A 130 17.66 -12.66 6.72
C ASN A 130 16.85 -12.39 5.45
N CYS A 131 15.55 -12.70 5.44
CA CYS A 131 14.68 -12.39 4.33
C CYS A 131 14.49 -10.88 4.15
N GLU A 132 14.22 -10.15 5.24
CA GLU A 132 14.12 -8.68 5.25
C GLU A 132 15.36 -8.03 4.63
N ASN A 133 16.56 -8.48 5.04
CA ASN A 133 17.81 -8.02 4.48
C ASN A 133 17.97 -8.36 2.98
N ASN A 134 17.51 -9.53 2.53
CA ASN A 134 17.59 -9.93 1.12
C ASN A 134 16.58 -9.21 0.22
N LEU A 135 15.46 -8.77 0.78
CA LEU A 135 14.42 -8.01 0.07
C LEU A 135 14.79 -6.52 -0.05
N THR A 136 15.57 -6.01 0.91
CA THR A 136 16.02 -4.61 0.96
C THR A 136 16.86 -4.26 -0.28
N PRO A 137 16.40 -3.34 -1.15
CA PRO A 137 17.18 -2.92 -2.31
C PRO A 137 18.38 -2.04 -1.90
N ASP A 138 19.46 -2.10 -2.68
CA ASP A 138 20.65 -1.25 -2.48
C ASP A 138 20.36 0.24 -2.78
N ASP A 139 19.51 0.50 -3.77
CA ASP A 139 19.15 1.83 -4.24
C ASP A 139 17.75 2.25 -3.75
N SER A 140 17.54 3.56 -3.55
CA SER A 140 16.21 4.11 -3.33
C SER A 140 15.33 3.96 -4.57
N LEU A 141 14.05 3.67 -4.37
CA LEU A 141 13.06 3.41 -5.42
C LEU A 141 11.88 4.39 -5.32
N SER A 142 11.06 4.43 -6.37
CA SER A 142 9.87 5.29 -6.40
C SER A 142 8.63 4.55 -5.88
N ILE A 143 7.71 5.31 -5.28
CA ILE A 143 6.36 4.85 -4.90
C ILE A 143 5.29 5.71 -5.59
N VAL A 144 4.05 5.23 -5.59
CA VAL A 144 2.89 5.97 -6.08
C VAL A 144 1.94 6.28 -4.92
N ARG A 145 1.74 7.56 -4.63
CA ARG A 145 0.69 8.06 -3.72
C ARG A 145 -0.61 8.29 -4.48
N ASN A 146 -1.74 8.16 -3.79
CA ASN A 146 -3.08 8.18 -4.40
C ASN A 146 -3.20 7.24 -5.62
N PRO A 147 -2.75 5.97 -5.52
CA PRO A 147 -2.79 5.05 -6.66
C PRO A 147 -4.23 4.71 -7.07
N ALA A 148 -4.42 4.30 -8.33
CA ALA A 148 -5.66 3.64 -8.73
C ALA A 148 -5.84 2.36 -7.90
N ALA A 149 -7.09 1.93 -7.67
CA ALA A 149 -7.38 0.77 -6.82
C ALA A 149 -7.28 -0.59 -7.53
N ASP A 150 -7.05 -0.57 -8.85
CA ASP A 150 -7.05 -1.72 -9.77
C ASP A 150 -5.71 -1.92 -10.50
N LEU A 151 -4.61 -1.41 -9.93
CA LEU A 151 -3.26 -1.72 -10.42
C LEU A 151 -2.99 -3.22 -10.28
N GLU A 152 -2.04 -3.71 -11.09
CA GLU A 152 -1.59 -5.10 -11.00
C GLU A 152 -1.11 -5.43 -9.58
N VAL A 153 -1.46 -6.62 -9.07
CA VAL A 153 -1.03 -7.07 -7.74
C VAL A 153 -0.35 -8.42 -7.84
N ASP A 154 0.83 -8.53 -7.23
CA ASP A 154 1.41 -9.81 -6.85
C ASP A 154 1.06 -10.09 -5.38
N ALA A 155 0.19 -11.08 -5.14
CA ALA A 155 -0.26 -11.43 -3.80
C ALA A 155 0.64 -12.47 -3.10
N THR A 156 1.78 -12.82 -3.69
CA THR A 156 2.76 -13.74 -3.10
C THR A 156 3.26 -13.15 -1.77
N VAL A 157 3.32 -13.97 -0.72
CA VAL A 157 3.83 -13.53 0.58
C VAL A 157 5.34 -13.24 0.47
N LEU A 158 5.83 -12.20 1.12
CA LEU A 158 7.26 -11.85 1.04
C LEU A 158 8.11 -12.86 1.82
N TYR A 159 7.63 -13.29 2.98
CA TYR A 159 8.20 -14.37 3.78
C TYR A 159 7.11 -15.29 4.34
N ASP A 160 7.28 -16.61 4.17
CA ASP A 160 6.41 -17.63 4.76
C ASP A 160 7.10 -18.30 5.95
N PRO A 161 6.69 -18.03 7.21
CA PRO A 161 7.29 -18.63 8.40
C PRO A 161 6.99 -20.13 8.55
N VAL A 162 6.02 -20.69 7.82
CA VAL A 162 5.69 -22.12 7.88
C VAL A 162 6.63 -22.93 7.00
N THR A 163 6.93 -22.42 5.80
CA THR A 163 7.83 -23.09 4.84
C THR A 163 9.27 -22.59 4.89
N ASP A 164 9.51 -21.49 5.62
CA ASP A 164 10.80 -20.80 5.73
C ASP A 164 11.34 -20.32 4.36
N VAL A 165 10.43 -19.79 3.53
CA VAL A 165 10.74 -19.30 2.18
C VAL A 165 10.70 -17.79 2.14
N CYS A 166 11.73 -17.20 1.54
CA CYS A 166 11.83 -15.78 1.21
C CYS A 166 11.66 -15.56 -0.29
N GLU A 167 10.63 -14.82 -0.69
CA GLU A 167 10.19 -14.73 -2.09
C GLU A 167 10.86 -13.58 -2.86
N THR A 168 12.19 -13.58 -2.90
CA THR A 168 12.98 -12.56 -3.64
C THR A 168 12.80 -12.62 -5.15
N SER A 169 12.28 -13.74 -5.68
CA SER A 169 12.04 -13.91 -7.12
C SER A 169 10.83 -13.15 -7.66
N HIS A 170 10.00 -12.62 -6.76
CA HIS A 170 8.81 -11.82 -7.06
C HIS A 170 9.06 -10.30 -7.01
N ILE A 171 10.33 -9.91 -6.92
CA ILE A 171 10.76 -8.51 -6.89
C ILE A 171 11.16 -8.09 -8.30
N ASP A 172 10.53 -7.03 -8.82
CA ASP A 172 10.82 -6.46 -10.14
C ASP A 172 11.46 -5.08 -9.99
N PRO A 173 12.80 -4.98 -9.87
CA PRO A 173 13.47 -3.69 -9.79
C PRO A 173 13.50 -2.95 -11.13
N THR A 174 13.00 -3.57 -12.22
CA THR A 174 13.04 -3.01 -13.58
C THR A 174 11.74 -2.37 -14.02
N PHE A 175 10.81 -2.17 -13.09
CA PHE A 175 9.50 -1.55 -13.33
C PHE A 175 9.63 -0.15 -13.98
N ASN A 176 8.64 0.20 -14.80
CA ASN A 176 8.48 1.56 -15.30
C ASN A 176 7.44 2.29 -14.46
N ILE A 177 7.86 3.30 -13.70
CA ILE A 177 6.99 4.03 -12.78
C ILE A 177 5.77 4.67 -13.47
N GLY A 178 5.92 5.11 -14.73
CA GLY A 178 4.83 5.74 -15.50
C GLY A 178 3.73 4.79 -15.96
N ASP A 179 3.85 3.49 -15.65
CA ASP A 179 2.77 2.52 -15.90
C ASP A 179 1.78 2.44 -14.72
N PHE A 180 2.17 2.99 -13.55
CA PHE A 180 1.40 2.92 -12.30
C PHE A 180 0.85 4.28 -11.86
N CYS A 181 1.22 5.34 -12.59
CA CYS A 181 0.73 6.69 -12.50
C CYS A 181 0.85 7.36 -13.88
#